data_AF-A0A087AX75-F1
#
_entry.id   AF-A0A087AX75-F1
#
_cell.length_a   1.000
_cell.length_b   1.000
_cell.length_c   1.000
_cell.angle_alpha   90.00
_cell.angle_beta   90.00
_cell.angle_gamma   90.00
#
_symmetry.space_group_name_H-M   'P 1'
#
loop_
_entity.id
_entity.type
_entity.pdbx_description
1 polymer ?
#
loop_
_entity_poly.entity_id
_entity_poly.type
_entity_poly.pdbx_seq_one_letter_code
_entity_poly.pdbx_strand_id
1 'polypeptide(L)'
;MRQPPRCMHPWEPLDVQFVERINANLSRTAALEPGVLRTAQNIMVRTALGSYVPPVPNRDELASVIADIQATDGTLTDASRLFAVLAKAQPFGDGNKRTALLAANQLLMIKGCNQVLVVPVDDPDRTEFNTLLGEWYVNGNSDVIRWLADYNNNVDGLDRFGHAVPSED
;
A
#
# COMPACT_ATOMS: atom_id res chain seq x y z
N MET A 1 -26.61 -8.45 29.37
CA MET A 1 -25.55 -7.89 28.49
C MET A 1 -25.24 -8.93 27.41
N ARG A 2 -25.52 -8.64 26.14
CA ARG A 2 -25.08 -9.50 25.04
C ARG A 2 -23.59 -9.21 24.80
N GLN A 3 -22.75 -10.23 24.89
CA GLN A 3 -21.35 -10.09 24.48
C GLN A 3 -21.32 -9.75 22.98
N PRO A 4 -20.45 -8.81 22.54
CA PRO A 4 -20.24 -8.59 21.12
C PRO A 4 -19.66 -9.87 20.49
N PRO A 5 -19.95 -10.15 19.20
CA PRO A 5 -19.41 -11.32 18.53
C PRO A 5 -17.88 -11.26 18.56
N ARG A 6 -17.26 -12.22 19.25
CA ARG A 6 -15.82 -12.48 19.15
C ARG A 6 -15.57 -13.07 17.76
N CYS A 7 -15.12 -12.24 16.83
CA CYS A 7 -14.37 -12.74 15.68
C CYS A 7 -13.05 -13.30 16.24
N MET A 8 -13.02 -14.61 16.54
CA MET A 8 -11.83 -15.33 17.01
C MET A 8 -10.92 -15.71 15.83
N HIS A 9 -10.20 -14.74 15.29
CA HIS A 9 -8.86 -15.00 14.75
C HIS A 9 -7.95 -13.90 15.28
N PRO A 10 -6.78 -14.23 15.88
CA PRO A 10 -5.75 -13.23 16.07
C PRO A 10 -5.49 -12.61 14.71
N TRP A 11 -5.54 -11.28 14.62
CA TRP A 11 -5.14 -10.61 13.39
C TRP A 11 -3.74 -11.09 13.03
N GLU A 12 -3.59 -11.54 11.80
CA GLU A 12 -2.30 -12.02 11.35
C GLU A 12 -1.28 -10.87 11.38
N PRO A 13 -0.06 -11.10 11.89
CA PRO A 13 0.96 -10.06 11.93
C PRO A 13 1.24 -9.54 10.52
N LEU A 14 1.35 -8.23 10.40
CA LEU A 14 1.78 -7.57 9.18
C LEU A 14 3.30 -7.72 9.07
N ASP A 15 3.75 -8.79 8.43
CA ASP A 15 5.17 -9.06 8.17
C ASP A 15 5.43 -9.29 6.67
N VAL A 16 6.69 -9.56 6.31
CA VAL A 16 7.04 -9.85 4.91
C VAL A 16 6.30 -11.07 4.37
N GLN A 17 6.05 -12.09 5.21
CA GLN A 17 5.33 -13.30 4.77
C GLN A 17 3.88 -12.99 4.43
N PHE A 18 3.25 -12.09 5.19
CA PHE A 18 1.92 -11.58 4.88
C PHE A 18 1.89 -10.86 3.53
N VAL A 19 2.87 -10.00 3.26
CA VAL A 19 3.01 -9.29 1.98
C VAL A 19 3.25 -10.26 0.81
N GLU A 20 4.12 -11.25 0.99
CA GLU A 20 4.37 -12.35 0.03
C GLU A 20 3.08 -13.12 -0.27
N ARG A 21 2.31 -13.52 0.75
CA ARG A 21 1.05 -14.25 0.58
C ARG A 21 -0.02 -13.42 -0.12
N ILE A 22 -0.15 -12.12 0.19
CA ILE A 22 -1.10 -11.26 -0.53
C ILE A 22 -0.77 -11.25 -2.01
N ASN A 23 0.50 -11.04 -2.37
CA ASN A 23 0.91 -11.03 -3.76
C ASN A 23 0.67 -12.40 -4.43
N ALA A 24 0.94 -13.50 -3.73
CA ALA A 24 0.69 -14.85 -4.23
C ALA A 24 -0.79 -15.06 -4.62
N ASN A 25 -1.71 -14.52 -3.83
CA ASN A 25 -3.15 -14.61 -4.11
C ASN A 25 -3.59 -13.65 -5.22
N LEU A 26 -3.10 -12.41 -5.21
CA LEU A 26 -3.49 -11.38 -6.20
C LEU A 26 -2.97 -11.65 -7.60
N SER A 27 -1.73 -12.13 -7.69
CA SER A 27 -1.01 -12.28 -8.96
C SER A 27 -0.97 -13.72 -9.44
N ARG A 28 -1.77 -14.62 -8.84
CA ARG A 28 -1.80 -16.07 -9.13
C ARG A 28 -1.93 -16.39 -10.62
N THR A 29 -2.63 -15.54 -11.38
CA THR A 29 -2.88 -15.72 -12.81
C THR A 29 -2.10 -14.75 -13.71
N ALA A 30 -1.32 -13.83 -13.14
CA ALA A 30 -0.70 -12.72 -13.87
C ALA A 30 0.83 -12.63 -13.68
N ALA A 31 1.38 -13.13 -12.56
CA ALA A 31 2.80 -13.15 -12.31
C ALA A 31 3.45 -14.49 -12.69
N LEU A 32 4.69 -14.41 -13.17
CA LEU A 32 5.54 -15.57 -13.44
C LEU A 32 5.84 -16.35 -12.14
N GLU A 33 6.09 -15.61 -11.05
CA GLU A 33 6.36 -16.15 -9.71
C GLU A 33 5.53 -15.38 -8.66
N PRO A 34 4.26 -15.76 -8.46
CA PRO A 34 3.38 -15.08 -7.50
C PRO A 34 3.91 -15.20 -6.06
N GLY A 35 4.04 -14.09 -5.35
CA GLY A 35 4.46 -14.07 -3.95
C GLY A 35 5.95 -14.28 -3.68
N VAL A 36 6.79 -14.36 -4.72
CA VAL A 36 8.24 -14.49 -4.59
C VAL A 36 8.89 -13.13 -4.80
N LEU A 37 9.76 -12.72 -3.86
CA LEU A 37 10.58 -11.52 -4.05
C LEU A 37 11.47 -11.68 -5.28
N ARG A 38 11.46 -10.69 -6.16
CA ARG A 38 12.27 -10.75 -7.38
C ARG A 38 13.75 -10.82 -7.02
N THR A 39 14.49 -11.63 -7.75
CA THR A 39 15.93 -11.84 -7.58
C THR A 39 16.77 -11.08 -8.62
N ALA A 40 16.11 -10.43 -9.58
CA ALA A 40 16.75 -9.66 -10.65
C ALA A 40 16.14 -8.25 -10.80
N GLN A 41 16.91 -7.36 -11.42
CA GLN A 41 16.46 -6.00 -11.79
C GLN A 41 15.81 -6.04 -13.18
N ASN A 42 14.65 -6.69 -13.27
CA ASN A 42 13.97 -6.98 -14.53
C ASN A 42 12.66 -6.20 -14.72
N ILE A 43 12.37 -5.24 -13.85
CA ILE A 43 11.15 -4.42 -13.91
C ILE A 43 11.50 -2.94 -14.05
N MET A 44 10.64 -2.21 -14.74
CA MET A 44 10.75 -0.77 -14.95
C MET A 44 9.38 -0.13 -14.78
N VAL A 45 9.30 0.93 -13.98
CA VAL A 45 8.08 1.69 -13.77
C VAL A 45 8.17 2.99 -14.56
N ARG A 46 7.23 3.22 -15.48
CA ARG A 46 7.13 4.51 -16.17
C ARG A 46 6.42 5.51 -15.26
N THR A 47 7.08 6.61 -14.95
CA THR A 47 6.53 7.75 -14.21
C THR A 47 6.47 8.97 -15.13
N ALA A 48 5.77 10.03 -14.70
CA ALA A 48 5.74 11.29 -15.43
C ALA A 48 7.14 11.95 -15.56
N LEU A 49 8.06 11.60 -14.66
CA LEU A 49 9.42 12.16 -14.58
C LEU A 49 10.47 11.31 -15.29
N GLY A 50 10.09 10.11 -15.76
CA GLY A 50 10.99 9.20 -16.43
C GLY A 50 10.78 7.74 -16.05
N SER A 51 11.72 6.89 -16.44
CA SER A 51 11.69 5.48 -16.09
C SER A 51 12.41 5.25 -14.77
N TYR A 52 11.74 4.61 -13.81
CA TYR A 52 12.32 4.18 -12.55
C TYR A 52 12.62 2.67 -12.61
N VAL A 53 13.87 2.30 -12.32
CA VAL A 53 14.31 0.90 -12.28
C VAL A 53 14.64 0.55 -10.82
N PRO A 54 13.73 -0.11 -10.09
CA PRO A 54 13.93 -0.38 -8.67
C PRO A 54 15.06 -1.41 -8.43
N PRO A 55 15.90 -1.23 -7.39
CA PRO A 55 16.96 -2.17 -7.04
C PRO A 55 16.37 -3.50 -6.55
N VAL A 56 17.06 -4.63 -6.71
CA VAL A 56 16.60 -5.94 -6.20
C VAL A 56 16.22 -5.80 -4.71
N PRO A 57 15.00 -6.20 -4.30
CA PRO A 57 14.54 -6.01 -2.93
C PRO A 57 15.38 -6.85 -1.97
N ASN A 58 15.87 -6.22 -0.90
CA ASN A 58 16.45 -6.94 0.23
C ASN A 58 15.33 -7.32 1.20
N ARG A 59 15.19 -8.63 1.46
CA ARG A 59 14.13 -9.17 2.32
C ARG A 59 14.23 -8.65 3.76
N ASP A 60 15.45 -8.54 4.29
CA ASP A 60 15.69 -8.14 5.68
C ASP A 60 15.44 -6.64 5.87
N GLU A 61 15.85 -5.81 4.90
CA GLU A 61 15.52 -4.38 4.89
C GLU A 61 14.00 -4.17 4.80
N LEU A 62 13.33 -4.94 3.94
CA LEU A 62 11.87 -4.88 3.82
C LEU A 62 11.18 -5.29 5.13
N ALA A 63 11.68 -6.34 5.79
CA ALA A 63 11.18 -6.78 7.08
C ALA A 63 11.35 -5.72 8.17
N SER A 64 12.53 -5.10 8.22
CA SER A 64 12.81 -4.02 9.18
C SER A 64 11.84 -2.85 8.97
N VAL A 65 11.68 -2.38 7.73
CA VAL A 65 10.81 -1.22 7.45
C VAL A 65 9.34 -1.53 7.74
N ILE A 66 8.86 -2.74 7.43
CA ILE A 66 7.50 -3.15 7.78
C ILE A 66 7.31 -3.18 9.30
N ALA A 67 8.27 -3.76 10.04
CA ALA A 67 8.20 -3.82 11.49
C ALA A 67 8.22 -2.43 12.14
N ASP A 68 9.09 -1.53 11.64
CA ASP A 68 9.19 -0.15 12.10
C ASP A 68 7.87 0.61 11.92
N ILE A 69 7.22 0.43 10.77
CA ILE A 69 5.91 1.06 10.51
C ILE A 69 4.82 0.38 11.32
N GLN A 70 4.84 -0.95 11.49
CA GLN A 70 3.86 -1.66 12.31
C GLN A 70 3.93 -1.25 13.78
N ALA A 71 5.09 -0.77 14.27
CA ALA A 71 5.25 -0.26 15.62
C ALA A 71 4.60 1.12 15.85
N THR A 72 4.18 1.82 14.80
CA THR A 72 3.46 3.11 14.88
C THR A 72 2.00 2.97 15.34
N ASP A 73 1.30 4.08 15.48
CA ASP A 73 -0.09 4.12 15.94
C ASP A 73 -1.10 3.59 14.89
N GLY A 74 -0.68 3.43 13.62
CA GLY A 74 -1.54 2.93 12.56
C GLY A 74 -2.49 3.99 12.02
N THR A 75 -2.02 5.21 11.88
CA THR A 75 -2.76 6.32 11.28
C THR A 75 -2.83 6.20 9.76
N LEU A 76 -3.68 7.02 9.10
CA LEU A 76 -3.67 7.13 7.64
C LEU A 76 -2.30 7.55 7.09
N THR A 77 -1.53 8.35 7.84
CA THR A 77 -0.15 8.71 7.49
C THR A 77 0.76 7.49 7.53
N ASP A 78 0.65 6.64 8.55
CA ASP A 78 1.46 5.41 8.66
C ASP A 78 1.11 4.40 7.56
N ALA A 79 -0.19 4.25 7.27
CA ALA A 79 -0.66 3.40 6.17
C ALA A 79 -0.20 3.95 4.80
N SER A 80 -0.29 5.26 4.58
CA SER A 80 0.20 5.91 3.36
C SER A 80 1.71 5.77 3.20
N ARG A 81 2.46 5.82 4.32
CA ARG A 81 3.90 5.57 4.34
C ARG A 81 4.21 4.12 3.97
N LEU A 82 3.51 3.15 4.55
CA LEU A 82 3.67 1.74 4.21
C LEU A 82 3.40 1.49 2.72
N PHE A 83 2.30 2.05 2.22
CA PHE A 83 1.95 1.99 0.80
C PHE A 83 3.08 2.54 -0.07
N ALA A 84 3.55 3.76 0.19
CA ALA A 84 4.57 4.43 -0.62
C ALA A 84 5.90 3.68 -0.63
N VAL A 85 6.34 3.17 0.53
CA VAL A 85 7.57 2.37 0.65
C VAL A 85 7.47 1.09 -0.16
N LEU A 86 6.41 0.30 0.03
CA LEU A 86 6.22 -0.97 -0.69
C LEU A 86 6.06 -0.74 -2.20
N ALA A 87 5.32 0.30 -2.58
CA ALA A 87 5.14 0.67 -3.97
C ALA A 87 6.44 1.12 -4.64
N LYS A 88 7.39 1.73 -3.91
CA LYS A 88 8.72 2.08 -4.42
C LYS A 88 9.66 0.89 -4.49
N ALA A 89 9.64 0.02 -3.47
CA ALA A 89 10.48 -1.18 -3.45
C ALA A 89 10.19 -2.13 -4.62
N GLN A 90 8.94 -2.15 -5.09
CA GLN A 90 8.45 -3.05 -6.15
C GLN A 90 8.96 -4.49 -5.94
N PRO A 91 8.61 -5.13 -4.81
CA PRO A 91 9.22 -6.40 -4.40
C PRO A 91 8.92 -7.58 -5.34
N PHE A 92 7.82 -7.52 -6.09
CA PHE A 92 7.33 -8.61 -6.94
C PHE A 92 7.41 -8.26 -8.43
N GLY A 93 7.25 -9.28 -9.29
CA GLY A 93 7.21 -9.09 -10.75
C GLY A 93 5.95 -8.37 -11.25
N ASP A 94 4.82 -8.52 -10.55
CA ASP A 94 3.56 -7.81 -10.82
C ASP A 94 2.75 -7.62 -9.54
N GLY A 95 1.82 -6.66 -9.56
CA GLY A 95 0.85 -6.45 -8.49
C GLY A 95 1.35 -5.60 -7.33
N ASN A 96 2.55 -5.01 -7.42
CA ASN A 96 3.18 -4.28 -6.32
C ASN A 96 2.29 -3.21 -5.67
N LYS A 97 1.64 -2.34 -6.45
CA LYS A 97 0.75 -1.31 -5.90
C LYS A 97 -0.50 -1.91 -5.23
N ARG A 98 -1.06 -2.99 -5.79
CA ARG A 98 -2.23 -3.68 -5.23
C ARG A 98 -1.86 -4.39 -3.92
N THR A 99 -0.72 -5.08 -3.89
CA THR A 99 -0.17 -5.69 -2.66
C THR A 99 0.12 -4.62 -1.61
N ALA A 100 0.75 -3.50 -1.99
CA ALA A 100 1.06 -2.40 -1.07
C ALA A 100 -0.22 -1.80 -0.45
N LEU A 101 -1.28 -1.62 -1.24
CA LEU A 101 -2.55 -1.08 -0.76
C LEU A 101 -3.24 -2.02 0.24
N LEU A 102 -3.21 -3.33 -0.01
CA LEU A 102 -3.77 -4.31 0.93
C LEU A 102 -2.94 -4.42 2.21
N ALA A 103 -1.61 -4.36 2.12
CA ALA A 103 -0.74 -4.32 3.29
C ALA A 103 -0.97 -3.07 4.14
N ALA A 104 -1.14 -1.90 3.51
CA ALA A 104 -1.50 -0.66 4.19
C ALA A 104 -2.85 -0.74 4.89
N ASN A 105 -3.86 -1.32 4.24
CA ASN A 105 -5.16 -1.52 4.87
C ASN A 105 -5.13 -2.54 6.01
N GLN A 106 -4.31 -3.60 5.92
CA GLN A 106 -4.10 -4.50 7.04
C GLN A 106 -3.56 -3.75 8.26
N LEU A 107 -2.60 -2.82 8.09
CA LEU A 107 -2.09 -1.99 9.18
C LEU A 107 -3.22 -1.25 9.90
N LEU A 108 -4.11 -0.59 9.14
CA LEU A 108 -5.26 0.12 9.70
C LEU A 108 -6.19 -0.83 10.47
N MET A 109 -6.50 -2.00 9.90
CA MET A 109 -7.37 -2.99 10.51
C MET A 109 -6.82 -3.56 11.82
N ILE A 110 -5.55 -3.96 11.85
CA ILE A 110 -4.94 -4.54 13.07
C ILE A 110 -4.76 -3.51 14.18
N LYS A 111 -4.73 -2.21 13.84
CA LYS A 111 -4.64 -1.08 14.76
C LYS A 111 -6.02 -0.54 15.18
N GLY A 112 -7.10 -1.08 14.61
CA GLY A 112 -8.47 -0.68 14.95
C GLY A 112 -8.85 0.70 14.40
N CYS A 113 -8.18 1.18 13.35
CA CYS A 113 -8.59 2.38 12.64
C CYS A 113 -9.86 2.06 11.81
N ASN A 114 -10.89 2.90 11.92
CA ASN A 114 -12.16 2.71 11.21
C ASN A 114 -12.15 3.26 9.76
N GLN A 115 -11.01 3.78 9.30
CA GLN A 115 -10.85 4.29 7.95
C GLN A 115 -10.19 3.23 7.04
N VAL A 116 -10.38 3.39 5.74
CA VAL A 116 -9.77 2.55 4.71
C VAL A 116 -8.88 3.44 3.85
N LEU A 117 -7.67 2.98 3.56
CA LEU A 117 -6.79 3.63 2.60
C LEU A 117 -7.22 3.25 1.18
N VAL A 118 -7.54 4.26 0.38
CA VAL A 118 -7.91 4.14 -1.03
C VAL A 118 -6.98 5.01 -1.87
N VAL A 119 -6.81 4.62 -3.14
CA VAL A 119 -6.00 5.34 -4.12
C VAL A 119 -6.94 5.91 -5.18
N PRO A 120 -6.80 7.20 -5.55
CA PRO A 120 -7.67 7.81 -6.54
C PRO A 120 -7.56 7.14 -7.92
N VAL A 121 -8.70 6.90 -8.54
CA VAL A 121 -8.81 6.28 -9.87
C VAL A 121 -9.39 7.22 -10.93
N ASP A 122 -9.90 8.37 -10.50
CA ASP A 122 -10.52 9.39 -11.34
C ASP A 122 -9.68 10.67 -11.35
N ASP A 123 -9.68 11.38 -12.48
CA ASP A 123 -9.00 12.67 -12.59
C ASP A 123 -9.86 13.78 -11.95
N PRO A 124 -9.27 14.81 -11.31
CA PRO A 124 -7.84 15.18 -11.33
C PRO A 124 -6.95 14.43 -10.33
N ASP A 125 -7.51 13.85 -9.28
CA ASP A 125 -6.76 13.30 -8.14
C ASP A 125 -5.82 12.16 -8.54
N ARG A 126 -6.24 11.31 -9.49
CA ARG A 126 -5.41 10.25 -10.05
C ARG A 126 -4.14 10.79 -10.69
N THR A 127 -4.23 11.90 -11.42
CA THR A 127 -3.09 12.52 -12.09
C THR A 127 -2.12 13.11 -11.06
N GLU A 128 -2.63 13.80 -10.05
CA GLU A 128 -1.83 14.36 -8.96
C GLU A 128 -1.10 13.25 -8.19
N PHE A 129 -1.84 12.22 -7.77
CA PHE A 129 -1.29 11.05 -7.08
C PHE A 129 -0.17 10.38 -7.86
N ASN A 130 -0.36 10.13 -9.16
CA ASN A 130 0.66 9.48 -9.99
C ASN A 130 1.91 10.37 -10.19
N THR A 131 1.74 11.69 -10.19
CA THR A 131 2.85 12.65 -10.27
C THR A 131 3.68 12.59 -8.98
N LEU A 132 3.04 12.74 -7.82
CA LEU A 132 3.70 12.67 -6.51
C LEU A 132 4.34 11.30 -6.25
N LEU A 133 3.69 10.21 -6.66
CA LEU A 133 4.27 8.87 -6.55
C LEU A 133 5.49 8.72 -7.47
N GLY A 134 5.48 9.36 -8.65
CA GLY A 134 6.63 9.43 -9.53
C GLY A 134 7.81 10.17 -8.90
N GLU A 135 7.55 11.32 -8.26
CA GLU A 135 8.55 12.08 -7.50
C GLU A 135 9.15 11.25 -6.36
N TRP A 136 8.32 10.48 -5.65
CA TRP A 136 8.79 9.57 -4.63
C TRP A 136 9.73 8.49 -5.19
N TYR A 137 9.42 7.94 -6.36
CA TYR A 137 10.24 6.89 -6.99
C TYR A 137 11.59 7.42 -7.43
N VAL A 138 11.61 8.54 -8.15
CA VAL A 138 12.82 9.07 -8.80
C VAL A 138 13.67 9.88 -7.82
N ASN A 139 13.06 10.78 -7.06
CA ASN A 139 13.76 11.76 -6.24
C ASN A 139 13.68 11.48 -4.73
N GLY A 140 12.83 10.53 -4.31
CA GLY A 140 12.62 10.27 -2.89
C GLY A 140 11.84 11.37 -2.17
N ASN A 141 11.11 12.22 -2.89
CA ASN A 141 10.21 13.19 -2.27
C ASN A 141 8.99 12.48 -1.66
N SER A 142 8.83 12.58 -0.35
CA SER A 142 7.77 11.91 0.41
C SER A 142 6.42 12.64 0.44
N ASP A 143 6.23 13.72 -0.34
CA ASP A 143 4.98 14.48 -0.38
C ASP A 143 3.74 13.62 -0.68
N VAL A 144 3.90 12.54 -1.46
CA VAL A 144 2.82 11.57 -1.73
C VAL A 144 2.23 10.96 -0.46
N ILE A 145 3.02 10.81 0.61
CA ILE A 145 2.57 10.20 1.87
C ILE A 145 1.55 11.11 2.55
N ARG A 146 1.89 12.39 2.70
CA ARG A 146 1.00 13.38 3.30
C ARG A 146 -0.23 13.60 2.43
N TRP A 147 -0.03 13.80 1.12
CA TRP A 147 -1.11 14.01 0.18
C TRP A 147 -2.12 12.85 0.18
N LEU A 148 -1.65 11.60 0.20
CA LEU A 148 -2.53 10.42 0.23
C LEU A 148 -3.28 10.31 1.56
N ALA A 149 -2.65 10.64 2.68
CA ALA A 149 -3.33 10.68 3.98
C ALA A 149 -4.42 11.77 4.01
N ASP A 150 -4.12 12.97 3.52
CA ASP A 150 -5.06 14.09 3.43
C ASP A 150 -6.24 13.76 2.51
N TYR A 151 -5.98 13.15 1.35
CA TYR A 151 -7.02 12.66 0.45
C TYR A 151 -7.98 11.71 1.18
N ASN A 152 -7.45 10.73 1.91
CA ASN A 152 -8.26 9.73 2.63
C ASN A 152 -8.96 10.26 3.88
N ASN A 153 -8.50 11.36 4.48
CA ASN A 153 -9.23 12.03 5.55
C ASN A 153 -10.55 12.64 5.06
N ASN A 154 -10.63 12.98 3.77
CA ASN A 154 -11.82 13.53 3.14
C ASN A 154 -12.66 12.46 2.44
N VAL A 155 -12.39 11.17 2.69
CA VAL A 155 -13.17 10.04 2.15
C VAL A 155 -14.01 9.45 3.27
N ASP A 156 -15.33 9.64 3.19
CA ASP A 156 -16.30 9.10 4.16
C ASP A 156 -16.62 7.62 3.91
N GLY A 157 -16.24 7.10 2.75
CA GLY A 157 -16.39 5.69 2.44
C GLY A 157 -16.20 5.37 0.97
N LEU A 158 -16.62 4.17 0.59
CA LEU A 158 -16.66 3.73 -0.79
C LEU A 158 -18.10 3.54 -1.23
N ASP A 159 -18.42 3.99 -2.45
CA ASP A 159 -19.71 3.71 -3.05
C ASP A 159 -19.81 2.22 -3.46
N ARG A 160 -20.97 1.83 -3.99
CA ARG A 160 -21.22 0.43 -4.40
C ARG A 160 -20.31 -0.08 -5.54
N PHE A 161 -19.58 0.82 -6.19
CA PHE A 161 -18.65 0.52 -7.27
C PHE A 161 -17.18 0.62 -6.82
N GLY A 162 -16.93 1.05 -5.57
CA GLY A 162 -15.59 1.22 -5.02
C GLY A 162 -14.97 2.60 -5.28
N HIS A 163 -15.76 3.59 -5.71
CA HIS A 163 -15.29 4.98 -5.80
C HIS A 163 -15.33 5.64 -4.43
N ALA A 164 -14.36 6.51 -4.17
CA ALA A 164 -14.31 7.30 -2.94
C ALA A 164 -15.53 8.23 -2.87
N VAL A 165 -16.25 8.18 -1.75
CA VAL A 165 -17.33 9.11 -1.41
C VAL A 165 -16.70 10.24 -0.60
N PRO A 166 -16.75 11.50 -1.08
CA PRO A 166 -16.25 12.64 -0.33
C PRO A 166 -17.00 12.80 0.99
N SER A 167 -16.32 13.26 2.03
CA SER A 167 -16.97 13.68 3.26
C SER A 167 -17.88 14.88 3.01
N GLU A 168 -19.11 14.84 3.55
CA GLU A 168 -19.98 16.02 3.55
C GLU A 168 -19.49 16.98 4.64
N ASP A 169 -18.98 18.15 4.25
CA ASP A 169 -18.57 19.25 5.16
C ASP A 169 -19.73 19.75 6.06
#